data_AF-A0A6I5VM27-F1
#
_entry.id   AF-A0A6I5VM27-F1
#
_cell.length_a   1.000
_cell.length_b   1.000
_cell.length_c   1.000
_cell.angle_alpha   90.00
_cell.angle_beta   90.00
_cell.angle_gamma   90.00
#
_symmetry.space_group_name_H-M   'P 1'
#
loop_
_entity.id
_entity.type
_entity.pdbx_description
1 polymer ?
#
loop_
_entity_poly.entity_id
_entity_poly.type
_entity_poly.pdbx_seq_one_letter_code
_entity_poly.pdbx_strand_id
1 'polypeptide(L)'
;MRNRRCPTNSHRCLPFQPPMPNYQPPRQQPKAKGHWLRTWLFAGGALIIGIVIGTTGGGNDDAAASDPRPTTTVTERATAPASAPSKSKASSKPSTATKPKATKKPASKIISVKASKVVKEFEDNEFAADNKYKGKTLKITGRVDKVDTDLFDDSQYILDLGEEYELLSVQCYDIPNGQLAKVSKGDTVTVIGRFDDGGDFGVKITDAEIV
;
A
#
# COMPACT_ATOMS: atom_id res chain seq x y z
N MET A 1 22.32 0.87 58.79
CA MET A 1 21.92 -0.51 59.20
C MET A 1 20.61 -0.46 59.98
N ARG A 2 19.48 -0.76 59.34
CA ARG A 2 18.22 -1.08 60.04
C ARG A 2 17.62 -2.32 59.39
N ASN A 3 17.72 -3.42 60.11
CA ASN A 3 17.08 -4.70 59.84
C ASN A 3 15.57 -4.50 59.64
N ARG A 4 15.05 -4.84 58.45
CA ARG A 4 13.65 -5.28 58.32
C ARG A 4 13.67 -6.74 57.91
N ARG A 5 13.28 -7.59 58.87
CA ARG A 5 13.03 -9.02 58.64
C ARG A 5 11.82 -9.11 57.71
N CYS A 6 11.99 -9.76 56.56
CA CYS A 6 10.86 -10.25 55.78
C CYS A 6 10.31 -11.50 56.49
N PRO A 7 9.01 -11.54 56.87
CA PRO A 7 8.40 -12.80 57.21
C PRO A 7 8.11 -13.57 55.90
N THR A 8 8.36 -14.86 55.97
CA THR A 8 8.10 -15.87 54.95
C THR A 8 6.60 -15.90 54.60
N ASN A 9 6.19 -15.29 53.50
CA ASN A 9 4.99 -15.73 52.78
C ASN A 9 5.10 -15.38 51.29
N SER A 10 5.09 -16.43 50.47
CA SER A 10 5.35 -16.42 49.05
C SER A 10 4.13 -16.01 48.24
N HIS A 11 3.78 -14.73 48.17
CA HIS A 11 2.83 -14.24 47.16
C HIS A 11 3.24 -12.87 46.60
N ARG A 12 3.89 -12.92 45.43
CA ARG A 12 3.92 -11.94 44.34
C ARG A 12 3.81 -10.46 44.75
N CYS A 13 4.96 -9.78 44.83
CA CYS A 13 5.01 -8.36 44.53
C CYS A 13 4.64 -8.16 43.04
N LEU A 14 3.44 -7.65 42.75
CA LEU A 14 3.11 -7.14 41.42
C LEU A 14 3.71 -5.73 41.27
N PRO A 15 4.30 -5.39 40.10
CA PRO A 15 4.79 -4.04 39.87
C PRO A 15 3.62 -3.04 39.83
N PHE A 16 3.82 -1.90 40.47
CA PHE A 16 2.90 -0.76 40.49
C PHE A 16 2.68 -0.26 39.04
N GLN A 17 1.45 -0.35 38.53
CA GLN A 17 1.09 0.21 37.23
C GLN A 17 0.64 1.67 37.40
N PRO A 18 1.16 2.61 36.61
CA PRO A 18 0.70 4.00 36.65
C PRO A 18 -0.75 4.11 36.13
N PRO A 19 -1.52 5.10 36.60
CA PRO A 19 -2.89 5.30 36.15
C PRO A 19 -2.92 5.67 34.65
N MET A 20 -3.78 5.00 33.89
CA MET A 20 -3.93 5.23 32.46
C MET A 20 -4.55 6.62 32.20
N PRO A 21 -4.08 7.37 31.19
CA PRO A 21 -4.69 8.63 30.81
C PRO A 21 -6.13 8.43 30.33
N ASN A 22 -7.02 9.35 30.69
CA ASN A 22 -8.45 9.27 30.47
C ASN A 22 -8.79 9.23 28.96
N TYR A 23 -9.17 8.04 28.46
CA TYR A 23 -9.51 7.84 27.06
C TYR A 23 -10.95 8.31 26.80
N GLN A 24 -11.10 9.43 26.08
CA GLN A 24 -12.39 9.84 25.52
C GLN A 24 -12.52 9.30 24.10
N PRO A 25 -13.55 8.48 23.79
CA PRO A 25 -13.79 8.05 22.42
C PRO A 25 -14.14 9.25 21.53
N PRO A 26 -13.76 9.24 20.25
CA PRO A 26 -14.08 10.33 19.34
C PRO A 26 -15.60 10.48 19.20
N ARG A 27 -16.09 11.73 19.29
CA ARG A 27 -17.51 12.07 19.07
C ARG A 27 -17.92 11.64 17.66
N GLN A 28 -18.91 10.77 17.56
CA GLN A 28 -19.50 10.38 16.28
C GLN A 28 -20.27 11.58 15.71
N GLN A 29 -19.75 12.18 14.64
CA GLN A 29 -20.45 13.17 13.83
C GLN A 29 -21.53 12.45 12.99
N PRO A 30 -22.80 12.88 13.01
CA PRO A 30 -23.81 12.26 12.15
C PRO A 30 -23.50 12.52 10.68
N LYS A 31 -23.40 11.46 9.88
CA LYS A 31 -23.20 11.51 8.43
C LYS A 31 -24.36 12.28 7.79
N ALA A 32 -24.08 13.48 7.30
CA ALA A 32 -25.02 14.25 6.48
C ALA A 32 -25.28 13.49 5.17
N LYS A 33 -26.56 13.24 4.88
CA LYS A 33 -27.01 12.56 3.65
C LYS A 33 -26.86 13.52 2.47
N GLY A 34 -26.14 13.10 1.45
CA GLY A 34 -25.90 13.88 0.23
C GLY A 34 -27.20 14.25 -0.48
N HIS A 35 -27.30 15.50 -0.90
CA HIS A 35 -28.23 16.00 -1.91
C HIS A 35 -27.77 15.51 -3.30
N TRP A 36 -27.79 14.18 -3.48
CA TRP A 36 -27.63 13.52 -4.79
C TRP A 36 -29.02 13.09 -5.26
N LEU A 37 -29.90 14.06 -5.46
CA LEU A 37 -31.10 13.85 -6.26
C LEU A 37 -31.55 15.20 -6.78
N ARG A 38 -31.62 15.31 -8.12
CA ARG A 38 -32.05 16.45 -8.95
C ARG A 38 -30.93 17.40 -9.35
N THR A 39 -30.35 17.18 -10.53
CA THR A 39 -30.43 18.12 -11.67
C THR A 39 -29.83 17.42 -12.91
N TRP A 40 -30.61 16.56 -13.54
CA TRP A 40 -30.51 16.26 -14.97
C TRP A 40 -31.85 16.68 -15.55
N LEU A 41 -31.87 17.74 -16.37
CA LEU A 41 -32.90 18.08 -17.38
C LEU A 41 -32.71 19.55 -17.84
N PHE A 42 -31.82 19.81 -18.80
CA PHE A 42 -31.95 20.79 -19.90
C PHE A 42 -30.83 20.43 -20.91
N ALA A 43 -31.06 19.55 -21.88
CA ALA A 43 -31.66 19.85 -23.19
C ALA A 43 -30.90 20.98 -23.91
N GLY A 44 -30.25 20.63 -25.02
CA GLY A 44 -29.32 21.50 -25.74
C GLY A 44 -29.96 22.60 -26.60
N GLY A 45 -29.06 23.29 -27.31
CA GLY A 45 -29.36 24.20 -28.41
C GLY A 45 -29.12 25.68 -28.10
N ALA A 46 -28.01 26.22 -28.62
CA ALA A 46 -27.88 27.55 -29.25
C ALA A 46 -26.38 27.90 -29.30
N LEU A 47 -25.70 27.82 -30.44
CA LEU A 47 -25.74 28.73 -31.60
C LEU A 47 -24.46 29.58 -31.60
N ILE A 48 -23.63 29.29 -32.59
CA ILE A 48 -22.51 30.10 -33.08
C ILE A 48 -23.00 31.50 -33.44
N ILE A 49 -22.35 32.55 -32.93
CA ILE A 49 -22.18 33.83 -33.64
C ILE A 49 -20.77 34.34 -33.34
N GLY A 50 -19.93 34.37 -34.38
CA GLY A 50 -18.67 35.08 -34.37
C GLY A 50 -18.89 36.59 -34.52
N ILE A 51 -18.06 37.37 -33.84
CA ILE A 51 -17.77 38.76 -34.22
C ILE A 51 -16.25 38.94 -34.18
N VAL A 52 -15.71 39.17 -35.37
CA VAL A 52 -14.40 39.74 -35.65
C VAL A 52 -14.55 41.26 -35.67
N ILE A 53 -13.89 42.00 -34.77
CA ILE A 53 -13.34 43.37 -34.90
C ILE A 53 -12.31 43.49 -33.74
N GLY A 54 -11.01 43.75 -33.83
CA GLY A 54 -10.20 44.39 -34.86
C GLY A 54 -9.81 45.82 -34.43
N THR A 55 -8.90 46.01 -33.47
CA THR A 55 -8.16 47.29 -33.30
C THR A 55 -6.83 47.13 -32.55
N THR A 56 -5.75 47.52 -33.24
CA THR A 56 -4.61 48.34 -32.77
C THR A 56 -3.68 47.82 -31.66
N GLY A 57 -2.41 47.64 -32.04
CA GLY A 57 -1.35 48.45 -31.44
C GLY A 57 -0.18 47.72 -30.79
N GLY A 58 1.00 47.86 -31.39
CA GLY A 58 2.25 48.08 -30.67
C GLY A 58 2.96 46.84 -30.13
N GLY A 59 3.96 46.36 -30.88
CA GLY A 59 5.02 45.56 -30.30
C GLY A 59 5.85 46.38 -29.32
N ASN A 60 6.44 45.68 -28.35
CA ASN A 60 7.69 46.05 -27.67
C ASN A 60 8.33 44.74 -27.20
N ASP A 61 9.52 44.49 -27.72
CA ASP A 61 10.44 43.45 -27.30
C ASP A 61 11.04 43.85 -25.96
N ASP A 62 10.90 43.04 -24.92
CA ASP A 62 11.75 43.14 -23.73
C ASP A 62 12.03 41.75 -23.17
N ALA A 63 13.18 41.22 -23.59
CA ALA A 63 13.84 40.07 -23.04
C ALA A 63 14.19 40.34 -21.56
N ALA A 64 13.38 39.81 -20.66
CA ALA A 64 13.66 39.83 -19.24
C ALA A 64 14.69 38.75 -18.88
N ALA A 65 15.84 39.24 -18.41
CA ALA A 65 16.67 38.65 -17.36
C ALA A 65 17.31 37.27 -17.65
N SER A 66 18.58 37.31 -18.07
CA SER A 66 19.53 36.22 -17.83
C SER A 66 20.72 36.78 -17.06
N ASP A 67 20.74 36.54 -15.75
CA ASP A 67 21.89 36.16 -14.90
C ASP A 67 21.46 36.30 -13.42
N PRO A 68 21.83 35.38 -12.51
CA PRO A 68 23.23 35.05 -12.29
C PRO A 68 23.56 33.55 -12.08
N ARG A 69 24.72 33.18 -12.62
CA ARG A 69 25.60 32.13 -12.10
C ARG A 69 25.87 32.32 -10.60
N PRO A 70 25.85 31.25 -9.80
CA PRO A 70 27.11 30.85 -9.19
C PRO A 70 27.47 29.38 -9.40
N THR A 71 28.72 29.24 -9.80
CA THR A 71 29.61 28.08 -9.74
C THR A 71 29.44 27.23 -8.49
N THR A 72 29.20 25.93 -8.66
CA THR A 72 29.68 24.92 -7.71
C THR A 72 30.53 23.91 -8.46
N THR A 73 31.83 24.13 -8.33
CA THR A 73 32.88 23.16 -8.59
C THR A 73 32.78 22.06 -7.54
N VAL A 74 32.49 20.82 -7.95
CA VAL A 74 32.80 19.64 -7.13
C VAL A 74 33.62 18.69 -8.00
N THR A 75 34.92 18.77 -7.77
CA THR A 75 35.91 17.77 -8.13
C THR A 75 35.92 16.75 -7.01
N GLU A 76 35.46 15.52 -7.27
CA GLU A 76 35.97 14.38 -6.50
C GLU A 76 36.01 13.12 -7.36
N ARG A 77 37.24 12.68 -7.62
CA ARG A 77 37.62 11.42 -8.25
C ARG A 77 38.29 10.60 -7.15
N ALA A 78 37.70 9.47 -6.78
CA ALA A 78 38.44 8.38 -6.15
C ALA A 78 37.72 7.05 -6.42
N THR A 79 38.16 6.29 -7.42
CA THR A 79 38.96 5.04 -7.27
C THR A 79 38.17 3.86 -6.66
N ALA A 80 37.78 2.93 -7.53
CA ALA A 80 37.64 1.52 -7.18
C ALA A 80 39.00 0.96 -6.73
N PRO A 81 39.01 -0.09 -5.89
CA PRO A 81 39.51 -1.33 -6.46
C PRO A 81 38.69 -2.56 -6.04
N ALA A 82 38.60 -3.47 -7.01
CA ALA A 82 38.25 -4.86 -6.81
C ALA A 82 39.27 -5.56 -5.88
N SER A 83 38.80 -6.52 -5.08
CA SER A 83 39.49 -7.81 -4.88
C SER A 83 38.57 -8.81 -4.17
N ALA A 84 38.55 -10.01 -4.73
CA ALA A 84 37.75 -11.17 -4.39
C ALA A 84 38.36 -11.96 -3.19
N PRO A 85 38.14 -13.28 -3.11
CA PRO A 85 37.18 -13.99 -2.27
C PRO A 85 37.83 -14.66 -1.04
N SER A 86 37.09 -14.88 0.04
CA SER A 86 37.53 -15.78 1.12
C SER A 86 36.63 -17.00 1.24
N LYS A 87 37.15 -18.11 0.71
CA LYS A 87 36.70 -19.49 0.97
C LYS A 87 37.15 -19.89 2.39
N SER A 88 36.22 -20.41 3.17
CA SER A 88 36.51 -21.43 4.20
C SER A 88 35.23 -22.25 4.38
N LYS A 89 35.03 -23.32 3.59
CA LYS A 89 35.45 -24.70 3.85
C LYS A 89 35.08 -25.22 5.25
N ALA A 90 33.90 -25.85 5.27
CA ALA A 90 33.58 -27.16 5.83
C ALA A 90 34.03 -27.49 7.27
N SER A 91 33.03 -27.71 8.12
CA SER A 91 33.06 -28.86 9.03
C SER A 91 31.70 -29.56 8.99
N SER A 92 31.74 -30.78 8.48
CA SER A 92 30.66 -31.74 8.36
C SER A 92 30.55 -32.58 9.63
N LYS A 93 29.34 -32.78 10.14
CA LYS A 93 28.99 -34.01 10.86
C LYS A 93 27.51 -34.35 10.64
N PRO A 94 27.17 -35.62 10.35
CA PRO A 94 25.91 -35.98 9.70
C PRO A 94 24.77 -36.14 10.70
N SER A 95 23.57 -35.68 10.31
CA SER A 95 22.33 -36.05 10.99
C SER A 95 21.33 -36.56 9.95
N THR A 96 21.31 -37.89 9.90
CA THR A 96 20.21 -38.81 9.60
C THR A 96 18.95 -38.24 8.93
N ALA A 97 18.69 -38.78 7.74
CA ALA A 97 17.47 -38.62 6.96
C ALA A 97 16.19 -38.80 7.80
N THR A 98 15.37 -37.75 7.82
CA THR A 98 13.95 -37.85 8.18
C THR A 98 13.12 -37.22 7.06
N LYS A 99 12.34 -38.09 6.41
CA LYS A 99 11.24 -37.86 5.45
C LYS A 99 10.57 -36.46 5.56
N PRO A 100 10.26 -35.77 4.43
CA PRO A 100 9.66 -34.43 4.46
C PRO A 100 8.29 -34.43 5.16
N LYS A 101 8.29 -34.02 6.44
CA LYS A 101 7.09 -33.59 7.13
C LYS A 101 6.87 -32.15 6.73
N ALA A 102 5.92 -31.92 5.83
CA ALA A 102 5.44 -30.60 5.45
C ALA A 102 5.33 -29.72 6.70
N THR A 103 6.22 -28.73 6.77
CA THR A 103 6.24 -27.71 7.80
C THR A 103 4.98 -26.90 7.63
N LYS A 104 3.93 -27.26 8.40
CA LYS A 104 2.69 -26.50 8.45
C LYS A 104 3.04 -25.12 9.03
N LYS A 105 3.27 -24.15 8.13
CA LYS A 105 3.44 -22.72 8.41
C LYS A 105 2.37 -22.34 9.46
N PRO A 106 2.72 -21.63 10.55
CA PRO A 106 1.76 -21.25 11.56
C PRO A 106 0.56 -20.60 10.86
N ALA A 107 -0.65 -21.09 11.16
CA ALA A 107 -1.87 -20.59 10.59
C ALA A 107 -2.05 -19.12 11.03
N SER A 108 -1.51 -18.20 10.24
CA SER A 108 -1.79 -16.78 10.36
C SER A 108 -3.30 -16.64 10.28
N LYS A 109 -3.89 -15.85 11.20
CA LYS A 109 -5.32 -15.55 11.12
C LYS A 109 -5.57 -14.85 9.79
N ILE A 110 -6.27 -15.53 8.89
CA ILE A 110 -6.71 -14.97 7.62
C ILE A 110 -7.87 -14.01 7.92
N ILE A 111 -7.74 -12.76 7.49
CA ILE A 111 -8.80 -11.75 7.63
C ILE A 111 -9.57 -11.73 6.32
N SER A 112 -10.88 -12.00 6.38
CA SER A 112 -11.76 -11.87 5.20
C SER A 112 -12.26 -10.43 5.08
N VAL A 113 -12.10 -9.84 3.90
CA VAL A 113 -12.37 -8.42 3.65
C VAL A 113 -12.70 -8.20 2.17
N LYS A 114 -13.44 -7.13 1.85
CA LYS A 114 -13.72 -6.73 0.45
C LYS A 114 -12.65 -5.77 -0.05
N ALA A 115 -12.29 -5.85 -1.34
CA ALA A 115 -11.31 -4.94 -1.95
C ALA A 115 -11.66 -3.46 -1.73
N SER A 116 -12.89 -3.06 -2.05
CA SER A 116 -13.40 -1.69 -1.84
C SER A 116 -13.33 -1.22 -0.38
N LYS A 117 -13.42 -2.15 0.58
CA LYS A 117 -13.22 -1.82 1.99
C LYS A 117 -11.74 -1.59 2.32
N VAL A 118 -10.82 -2.39 1.76
CA VAL A 118 -9.38 -2.16 1.95
C VAL A 118 -9.02 -0.79 1.40
N VAL A 119 -9.36 -0.54 0.12
CA VAL A 119 -9.11 0.73 -0.57
C VAL A 119 -9.64 1.90 0.25
N LYS A 120 -10.92 1.85 0.65
CA LYS A 120 -11.54 2.91 1.45
C LYS A 120 -10.84 3.15 2.79
N GLU A 121 -10.35 2.11 3.46
CA GLU A 121 -9.65 2.29 4.73
C GLU A 121 -8.30 2.98 4.53
N PHE A 122 -7.62 2.73 3.40
CA PHE A 122 -6.41 3.46 3.02
C PHE A 122 -6.69 4.92 2.65
N GLU A 123 -7.75 5.19 1.88
CA GLU A 123 -8.18 6.56 1.57
C GLU A 123 -8.59 7.35 2.82
N ASP A 124 -9.32 6.72 3.74
CA ASP A 124 -9.82 7.39 4.94
C ASP A 124 -8.69 7.63 5.96
N ASN A 125 -7.79 6.66 6.15
CA ASN A 125 -6.63 6.76 7.05
C ASN A 125 -5.59 5.65 6.79
N GLU A 126 -4.64 5.94 5.90
CA GLU A 126 -3.53 5.06 5.54
C GLU A 126 -2.75 4.53 6.75
N PHE A 127 -2.35 5.39 7.69
CA PHE A 127 -1.57 4.96 8.86
C PHE A 127 -2.32 3.93 9.72
N ALA A 128 -3.63 4.11 9.89
CA ALA A 128 -4.46 3.15 10.61
C ALA A 128 -4.64 1.85 9.82
N ALA A 129 -4.81 1.94 8.50
CA ALA A 129 -4.96 0.79 7.62
C ALA A 129 -3.68 -0.05 7.56
N ASP A 130 -2.50 0.56 7.40
CA ASP A 130 -1.22 -0.15 7.42
C ASP A 130 -1.06 -0.92 8.74
N ASN A 131 -1.19 -0.25 9.89
CA ASN A 131 -1.12 -0.90 11.20
C ASN A 131 -2.15 -2.03 11.37
N LYS A 132 -3.31 -1.89 10.73
CA LYS A 132 -4.36 -2.91 10.77
C LYS A 132 -4.02 -4.13 9.92
N TYR A 133 -3.35 -3.99 8.78
CA TYR A 133 -3.12 -5.10 7.85
C TYR A 133 -1.68 -5.63 7.84
N LYS A 134 -0.73 -4.87 8.35
CA LYS A 134 0.68 -5.24 8.44
C LYS A 134 0.90 -6.63 9.02
N GLY A 135 1.65 -7.44 8.28
CA GLY A 135 2.02 -8.80 8.66
C GLY A 135 0.87 -9.82 8.66
N LYS A 136 -0.30 -9.48 8.10
CA LYS A 136 -1.46 -10.38 8.04
C LYS A 136 -1.65 -10.96 6.65
N THR A 137 -2.32 -12.11 6.62
CA THR A 137 -2.84 -12.71 5.39
C THR A 137 -4.29 -12.28 5.23
N LEU A 138 -4.64 -11.77 4.06
CA LEU A 138 -5.98 -11.32 3.74
C LEU A 138 -6.63 -12.29 2.77
N LYS A 139 -7.92 -12.55 2.95
CA LYS A 139 -8.81 -13.16 1.97
C LYS A 139 -9.69 -12.04 1.42
N ILE A 140 -9.35 -11.55 0.24
CA ILE A 140 -9.91 -10.36 -0.37
C ILE A 140 -10.88 -10.79 -1.46
N THR A 141 -12.14 -10.39 -1.33
CA THR A 141 -13.14 -10.56 -2.40
C THR A 141 -13.34 -9.21 -3.09
N GLY A 142 -13.22 -9.17 -4.41
CA GLY A 142 -13.31 -7.94 -5.17
C GLY A 142 -13.68 -8.18 -6.63
N ARG A 143 -14.05 -7.09 -7.31
CA ARG A 143 -14.24 -7.09 -8.76
C ARG A 143 -12.89 -6.91 -9.44
N VAL A 144 -12.65 -7.64 -10.51
CA VAL A 144 -11.45 -7.50 -11.35
C VAL A 144 -11.56 -6.19 -12.11
N ASP A 145 -10.66 -5.24 -11.83
CA ASP A 145 -10.52 -4.02 -12.61
C ASP A 145 -9.69 -4.30 -13.87
N LYS A 146 -8.49 -4.87 -13.70
CA LYS A 146 -7.61 -5.25 -14.80
C LYS A 146 -6.61 -6.33 -14.41
N VAL A 147 -6.06 -6.98 -15.44
CA VAL A 147 -4.86 -7.82 -15.36
C VAL A 147 -3.88 -7.22 -16.35
N ASP A 148 -2.76 -6.70 -15.87
CA ASP A 148 -1.79 -5.99 -16.69
C ASP A 148 -0.37 -6.16 -16.13
N THR A 149 0.64 -5.71 -16.87
CA THR A 149 2.01 -5.69 -16.37
C THR A 149 2.16 -4.71 -15.20
N ASP A 150 3.05 -5.02 -14.26
CA ASP A 150 3.38 -4.13 -13.15
C ASP A 150 3.89 -2.78 -13.66
N LEU A 151 3.55 -1.70 -12.94
CA LEU A 151 3.91 -0.34 -13.34
C LEU A 151 5.42 -0.08 -13.39
N PHE A 152 6.22 -0.87 -12.67
CA PHE A 152 7.67 -0.71 -12.58
C PHE A 152 8.46 -1.91 -13.13
N ASP A 153 7.78 -3.02 -13.47
CA ASP A 153 8.38 -4.24 -14.03
C ASP A 153 7.46 -4.88 -15.08
N ASP A 154 7.79 -4.68 -16.35
CA ASP A 154 7.02 -5.19 -17.49
C ASP A 154 7.09 -6.72 -17.66
N SER A 155 7.94 -7.39 -16.89
CA SER A 155 8.07 -8.85 -16.91
C SER A 155 7.06 -9.58 -16.01
N GLN A 156 6.34 -8.85 -15.15
CA GLN A 156 5.39 -9.41 -14.18
C GLN A 156 3.97 -8.92 -14.46
N TYR A 157 3.01 -9.83 -14.46
CA TYR A 157 1.58 -9.49 -14.50
C TYR A 157 1.00 -9.44 -13.09
N ILE A 158 0.16 -8.43 -12.84
CA ILE A 158 -0.57 -8.22 -11.59
C ILE A 158 -2.08 -8.24 -11.83
N LEU A 159 -2.83 -8.65 -10.82
CA LEU A 159 -4.29 -8.60 -10.81
C LEU A 159 -4.75 -7.45 -9.91
N ASP A 160 -5.49 -6.51 -10.49
CA ASP A 160 -6.08 -5.40 -9.76
C ASP A 160 -7.53 -5.69 -9.39
N LEU A 161 -7.83 -5.59 -8.09
CA LEU A 161 -9.18 -5.65 -7.57
C LEU A 161 -9.64 -4.27 -7.09
N GLY A 162 -10.71 -3.76 -7.67
CA GLY A 162 -11.21 -2.42 -7.39
C GLY A 162 -12.49 -2.14 -8.16
N GLU A 163 -13.10 -0.99 -7.90
CA GLU A 163 -14.20 -0.52 -8.72
C GLU A 163 -13.68 0.23 -9.96
N GLU A 164 -14.50 0.22 -11.01
CA GLU A 164 -14.17 0.98 -12.22
C GLU A 164 -14.14 2.48 -11.88
N TYR A 165 -13.06 3.16 -12.28
CA TYR A 165 -12.79 4.57 -12.00
C TYR A 165 -12.34 4.93 -10.56
N GLU A 166 -12.05 3.95 -9.70
CA GLU A 166 -11.31 4.23 -8.46
C GLU A 166 -9.85 4.57 -8.76
N LEU A 167 -9.28 5.53 -8.02
CA LEU A 167 -7.87 5.91 -8.15
C LEU A 167 -6.94 4.85 -7.56
N LEU A 168 -7.39 4.17 -6.50
CA LEU A 168 -6.64 3.15 -5.79
C LEU A 168 -7.31 1.80 -5.97
N SER A 169 -6.50 0.76 -6.11
CA SER A 169 -6.95 -0.63 -6.21
C SER A 169 -6.15 -1.52 -5.26
N VAL A 170 -6.61 -2.75 -5.07
CA VAL A 170 -5.83 -3.81 -4.43
C VAL A 170 -5.05 -4.54 -5.53
N GLN A 171 -3.73 -4.39 -5.53
CA GLN A 171 -2.82 -4.99 -6.48
C GLN A 171 -2.30 -6.33 -5.95
N CYS A 172 -2.63 -7.42 -6.64
CA CYS A 172 -2.28 -8.78 -6.24
C CYS A 172 -1.12 -9.31 -7.10
N TYR A 173 0.01 -9.56 -6.44
CA TYR A 173 1.26 -10.06 -7.01
C TYR A 173 1.41 -11.57 -6.82
N ASP A 174 2.33 -12.16 -7.57
CA ASP A 174 2.71 -13.58 -7.48
C ASP A 174 1.59 -14.58 -7.86
N ILE A 175 0.50 -14.11 -8.48
CA ILE A 175 -0.56 -15.00 -8.96
C ILE A 175 -0.04 -15.84 -10.14
N PRO A 176 -0.21 -17.17 -10.13
CA PRO A 176 0.21 -17.99 -11.26
C PRO A 176 -0.50 -17.59 -12.56
N ASN A 177 0.25 -17.49 -13.66
CA ASN A 177 -0.29 -17.12 -14.99
C ASN A 177 -1.48 -17.99 -15.42
N GLY A 178 -1.49 -19.26 -15.04
CA GLY A 178 -2.61 -20.18 -15.32
C GLY A 178 -3.91 -19.83 -14.58
N GLN A 179 -3.85 -19.08 -13.49
CA GLN A 179 -5.02 -18.52 -12.82
C GLN A 179 -5.40 -17.15 -13.41
N LEU A 180 -4.41 -16.28 -13.70
CA LEU A 180 -4.64 -14.99 -14.36
C LEU A 180 -5.33 -15.15 -15.72
N ALA A 181 -4.98 -16.18 -16.50
CA ALA A 181 -5.59 -16.46 -17.79
C ALA A 181 -7.07 -16.86 -17.74
N LYS A 182 -7.62 -17.10 -16.54
CA LYS A 182 -9.01 -17.54 -16.33
C LYS A 182 -9.93 -16.44 -15.85
N VAL A 183 -9.39 -15.26 -15.55
CA VAL A 183 -10.16 -14.12 -15.04
C VAL A 183 -10.25 -13.04 -16.09
N SER A 184 -11.39 -12.37 -16.14
CA SER A 184 -11.68 -11.26 -17.04
C SER A 184 -12.05 -10.01 -16.26
N LYS A 185 -11.81 -8.85 -16.86
CA LYS A 185 -12.29 -7.57 -16.31
C LYS A 185 -13.78 -7.68 -16.00
N GLY A 186 -14.12 -7.31 -14.78
CA GLY A 186 -15.48 -7.29 -14.25
C GLY A 186 -15.92 -8.55 -13.51
N ASP A 187 -15.14 -9.63 -13.53
CA ASP A 187 -15.40 -10.82 -12.72
C ASP A 187 -15.33 -10.50 -11.23
N THR A 188 -16.08 -11.22 -10.41
CA THR A 188 -15.89 -11.19 -8.95
C THR A 188 -15.06 -12.38 -8.54
N VAL A 189 -13.89 -12.13 -7.97
CA VAL A 189 -12.94 -13.17 -7.56
C VAL A 189 -12.60 -13.02 -6.07
N THR A 190 -12.10 -14.11 -5.49
CA THR A 190 -11.52 -14.07 -4.15
C THR A 190 -10.06 -14.46 -4.22
N VAL A 191 -9.21 -13.65 -3.60
CA VAL A 191 -7.77 -13.83 -3.56
C VAL A 191 -7.34 -14.01 -2.12
N ILE A 192 -6.43 -14.93 -1.84
CA ILE A 192 -5.72 -15.01 -0.57
C ILE A 192 -4.28 -14.58 -0.81
N GLY A 193 -3.78 -13.65 0.00
CA GLY A 193 -2.40 -13.20 -0.09
C GLY A 193 -1.95 -12.48 1.17
N ARG A 194 -0.67 -12.16 1.22
CA ARG A 194 -0.05 -11.43 2.33
C ARG A 194 -0.09 -9.93 2.05
N PHE A 195 -0.57 -9.16 3.02
CA PHE A 195 -0.41 -7.71 2.95
C PHE A 195 1.08 -7.35 3.06
N ASP A 196 1.56 -6.57 2.09
CA ASP A 196 2.94 -6.10 2.02
C ASP A 196 3.02 -4.62 2.39
N ASP A 197 2.33 -3.77 1.62
CA ASP A 197 2.34 -2.31 1.77
C ASP A 197 1.06 -1.68 1.20
N GLY A 198 0.80 -0.41 1.48
CA GLY A 198 -0.23 0.36 0.78
C GLY A 198 0.01 1.86 0.88
N GLY A 199 -0.46 2.61 -0.12
CA GLY A 199 -0.25 4.06 -0.21
C GLY A 199 -0.76 4.63 -1.54
N ASP A 200 -0.04 5.61 -2.09
CA ASP A 200 -0.45 6.37 -3.29
C ASP A 200 -0.69 5.52 -4.56
N PHE A 201 -0.09 4.34 -4.64
CA PHE A 201 -0.25 3.40 -5.76
C PHE A 201 -1.29 2.31 -5.48
N GLY A 202 -2.01 2.38 -4.37
CA GLY A 202 -2.97 1.37 -3.95
C GLY A 202 -2.38 0.42 -2.92
N VAL A 203 -2.96 -0.77 -2.81
CA VAL A 203 -2.66 -1.73 -1.74
C VAL A 203 -2.03 -2.97 -2.31
N LYS A 204 -0.79 -3.25 -1.89
CA LYS A 204 0.03 -4.35 -2.40
C LYS A 204 -0.16 -5.62 -1.59
N ILE A 205 -0.55 -6.69 -2.29
CA ILE A 205 -0.72 -8.02 -1.75
C ILE A 205 0.26 -8.97 -2.48
N THR A 206 1.14 -9.62 -1.73
CA THR A 206 2.14 -10.58 -2.24
C THR A 206 1.77 -12.02 -1.88
N ASP A 207 2.47 -13.00 -2.42
CA ASP A 207 2.16 -14.43 -2.24
C ASP A 207 0.67 -14.73 -2.57
N ALA A 208 0.10 -14.09 -3.61
CA ALA A 208 -1.34 -14.12 -3.84
C ALA A 208 -1.80 -15.32 -4.68
N GLU A 209 -2.98 -15.84 -4.37
CA GLU A 209 -3.61 -16.96 -5.07
C GLU A 209 -5.14 -16.77 -5.15
N ILE A 210 -5.74 -17.05 -6.31
CA ILE A 210 -7.20 -17.04 -6.51
C ILE A 210 -7.81 -18.32 -5.93
N VAL A 211 -8.86 -18.19 -5.11
CA VAL A 211 -9.53 -19.28 -4.37
C VAL A 211 -11.03 -19.41 -4.62
#